data_AF-A0A094JGQ6-F1
#
_entry.id   AF-A0A094JGQ6-F1
#
_cell.length_a   1.000
_cell.length_b   1.000
_cell.length_c   1.000
_cell.angle_alpha   90.00
_cell.angle_beta   90.00
_cell.angle_gamma   90.00
#
_symmetry.space_group_name_H-M   'P 1'
#
loop_
_entity.id
_entity.type
_entity.pdbx_description
1 polymer ?
#
loop_
_entity_poly.entity_id
_entity_poly.type
_entity_poly.pdbx_seq_one_letter_code
_entity_poly.pdbx_strand_id
1 'polypeptide(L)'
;MAKSRYWNWAVNLALLLLLLIAVFKINQLHQNSQQLMLNCSSELYDRRLAQSEDAEHYLVVDLQIKGANAVVNYRYFDLDGSAAGSILMDGDVERLADKQYQVSINHKQELPGKGQYPAHLQYVSYISNLNLNRDGNHLMSLEILDVDASKDYAVVRFQPSNTVCGCRLMH
;
A
#
# COMPACT_ATOMS: atom_id res chain seq x y z
N MET A 1 21.21 -38.65 -47.40
CA MET A 1 21.45 -37.21 -47.06
C MET A 1 20.24 -36.46 -46.48
N ALA A 2 19.07 -37.08 -46.22
CA ALA A 2 17.91 -36.36 -45.67
C ALA A 2 17.90 -36.21 -44.13
N LYS A 3 18.65 -37.05 -43.40
CA LYS A 3 18.57 -37.18 -41.93
C LYS A 3 19.10 -35.96 -41.16
N SER A 4 20.14 -35.28 -41.67
CA SER A 4 20.69 -34.08 -41.00
C SER A 4 19.78 -32.86 -41.11
N ARG A 5 18.97 -32.77 -42.18
CA ARG A 5 18.03 -31.68 -42.38
C ARG A 5 16.88 -31.75 -41.38
N TYR A 6 16.31 -32.93 -41.15
CA TYR A 6 15.27 -33.12 -40.13
C TYR A 6 15.78 -32.86 -38.71
N TRP A 7 17.03 -33.23 -38.41
CA TRP A 7 17.65 -32.97 -37.11
C TRP A 7 17.83 -31.47 -36.84
N ASN A 8 18.35 -30.72 -37.82
CA ASN A 8 18.49 -29.26 -37.69
C ASN A 8 17.14 -28.55 -37.56
N TRP A 9 16.11 -29.04 -38.24
CA TRP A 9 14.74 -28.53 -38.08
C TRP A 9 14.16 -28.81 -36.69
N ALA A 10 14.39 -30.01 -36.15
CA ALA A 10 13.96 -30.37 -34.80
C ALA A 10 14.64 -29.50 -33.73
N VAL A 11 15.96 -29.24 -33.88
CA VAL A 11 16.72 -28.37 -32.97
C VAL A 11 16.21 -26.93 -33.03
N ASN A 12 15.99 -26.38 -34.23
CA ASN A 12 15.45 -25.03 -34.38
C ASN A 12 14.04 -24.89 -33.79
N LEU A 13 13.19 -25.90 -33.99
CA LEU A 13 11.83 -25.90 -33.45
C LEU A 13 11.83 -26.01 -31.91
N ALA A 14 12.73 -26.80 -31.34
CA ALA A 14 12.92 -26.87 -29.89
C ALA A 14 13.41 -25.55 -29.30
N LEU A 15 14.39 -24.90 -29.94
CA LEU A 15 14.89 -23.57 -29.55
C LEU A 15 13.79 -22.50 -29.62
N LEU A 16 12.97 -22.53 -30.67
CA LEU A 16 11.87 -21.60 -30.84
C LEU A 16 10.79 -21.79 -29.77
N LEU A 17 10.45 -23.03 -29.43
CA LEU A 17 9.54 -23.35 -28.32
C LEU A 17 10.08 -22.84 -26.98
N LEU A 18 11.37 -23.05 -26.70
CA LEU A 18 12.02 -22.59 -25.47
C LEU A 18 11.99 -21.05 -25.37
N LEU A 19 12.24 -20.36 -26.48
CA LEU A 19 12.12 -18.89 -26.57
C LEU A 19 10.70 -18.41 -26.32
N LEU A 20 9.69 -19.07 -26.90
CA LEU A 20 8.28 -18.71 -26.68
C LEU A 20 7.87 -18.88 -25.22
N ILE A 21 8.31 -19.97 -24.57
CA ILE A 21 8.05 -20.19 -23.13
C ILE A 21 8.72 -19.11 -22.28
N ALA A 22 9.96 -18.73 -22.59
CA ALA A 22 10.66 -17.68 -21.87
C ALA A 22 9.96 -16.31 -22.01
N VAL A 23 9.58 -15.93 -23.23
CA VAL A 23 8.83 -14.68 -23.50
C VAL A 23 7.49 -14.69 -22.76
N PHE A 24 6.77 -15.81 -22.77
CA PHE A 24 5.51 -15.95 -22.05
C PHE A 24 5.68 -15.74 -20.54
N LYS A 25 6.72 -16.36 -19.94
CA LYS A 25 7.03 -16.20 -18.52
C LYS A 25 7.44 -14.77 -18.16
N ILE A 26 8.24 -14.11 -19.00
CA ILE A 26 8.63 -12.70 -18.80
C ILE A 26 7.41 -11.79 -18.83
N ASN A 27 6.50 -11.97 -19.79
CA ASN A 27 5.27 -11.19 -19.85
C ASN A 27 4.38 -11.41 -18.63
N GLN A 28 4.26 -12.65 -18.15
CA GLN A 28 3.50 -12.97 -16.95
C GLN A 28 4.09 -12.28 -15.71
N LEU A 29 5.43 -12.25 -15.59
CA LEU A 29 6.12 -11.55 -14.50
C LEU A 29 5.95 -10.02 -14.60
N HIS A 30 5.99 -9.46 -15.81
CA HIS A 30 5.86 -8.02 -16.02
C HIS A 30 4.44 -7.51 -15.74
N GLN A 31 3.41 -8.28 -16.08
CA GLN A 31 2.02 -7.92 -15.74
C GLN A 31 1.76 -7.92 -14.22
N ASN A 32 2.52 -8.71 -13.46
CA ASN A 32 2.43 -8.74 -11.99
C ASN A 32 3.25 -7.65 -11.28
N SER A 33 4.05 -6.85 -12.00
CA SER A 33 4.74 -5.70 -11.38
C SER A 33 3.80 -4.50 -11.26
N GLN A 34 2.73 -4.64 -10.48
CA GLN A 34 1.92 -3.50 -10.07
C GLN A 34 2.80 -2.59 -9.21
N GLN A 35 3.05 -1.38 -9.70
CA GLN A 35 3.66 -0.31 -8.93
C GLN A 35 2.58 0.75 -8.74
N LEU A 36 2.20 0.98 -7.48
CA LEU A 36 1.26 2.03 -7.12
C LEU A 36 1.87 2.81 -5.97
N MET A 37 2.14 4.09 -6.19
CA MET A 37 2.59 5.00 -5.14
C MET A 37 1.55 6.10 -4.94
N LEU A 38 1.10 6.24 -3.70
CA LEU A 38 0.06 7.17 -3.30
C LEU A 38 0.57 7.98 -2.11
N ASN A 39 0.40 9.30 -2.18
CA ASN A 39 0.59 10.18 -1.04
C ASN A 39 -0.76 10.79 -0.69
N CYS A 40 -1.32 10.33 0.42
CA CYS A 40 -2.64 10.68 0.89
C CYS A 40 -2.57 11.67 2.02
N SER A 41 -3.43 12.68 2.02
CA SER A 41 -3.59 13.60 3.14
C SER A 41 -5.02 13.65 3.63
N SER A 42 -5.17 13.87 4.93
CA SER A 42 -6.45 14.12 5.60
C SER A 42 -6.23 15.02 6.80
N GLU A 43 -7.18 15.91 7.07
CA GLU A 43 -7.27 16.61 8.36
C GLU A 43 -7.93 15.69 9.38
N LEU A 44 -7.41 15.68 10.61
CA LEU A 44 -7.97 14.94 11.74
C LEU A 44 -8.62 15.92 12.70
N TYR A 45 -9.90 15.73 12.97
CA TYR A 45 -10.68 16.55 13.88
C TYR A 45 -11.07 15.76 15.13
N ASP A 46 -10.58 16.15 16.31
CA ASP A 46 -10.91 15.51 17.59
C ASP A 46 -11.73 16.44 18.50
N ARG A 47 -13.02 16.11 18.66
CA ARG A 47 -13.94 16.86 19.53
C ARG A 47 -13.74 16.60 21.02
N ARG A 48 -12.91 15.62 21.43
CA ARG A 48 -12.78 15.24 22.85
C ARG A 48 -11.96 16.24 23.67
N LEU A 49 -11.24 17.15 23.03
CA LEU A 49 -10.42 18.18 23.68
C LEU A 49 -11.20 19.48 23.97
N ALA A 50 -12.51 19.35 24.21
CA ALA A 50 -13.47 20.43 24.46
C ALA A 50 -13.25 21.24 25.75
N GLN A 51 -12.04 21.30 26.32
CA GLN A 51 -11.73 22.17 27.46
C GLN A 51 -10.53 23.12 27.26
N SER A 52 -9.70 22.92 26.24
CA SER A 52 -8.72 23.94 25.79
C SER A 52 -8.07 23.47 24.49
N GLU A 53 -8.39 24.16 23.40
CA GLU A 53 -7.86 23.94 22.04
C GLU A 53 -8.30 22.61 21.41
N ASP A 54 -9.15 22.70 20.38
CA ASP A 54 -9.39 21.60 19.45
C ASP A 54 -8.02 21.16 18.91
N ALA A 55 -7.49 19.98 19.29
CA ALA A 55 -6.25 19.50 18.69
C ALA A 55 -6.55 19.01 17.27
N GLU A 56 -6.37 19.94 16.34
CA GLU A 56 -6.33 19.67 14.92
C GLU A 56 -4.96 19.10 14.59
N HIS A 57 -4.94 17.89 14.02
CA HIS A 57 -3.72 17.26 13.55
C HIS A 57 -3.84 16.98 12.06
N TYR A 58 -2.73 17.06 11.34
CA TYR A 58 -2.67 16.62 9.95
C TYR A 58 -2.21 15.17 9.87
N LEU A 59 -2.92 14.38 9.07
CA LEU A 59 -2.53 13.03 8.70
C LEU A 59 -2.00 13.03 7.27
N VAL A 60 -0.80 12.49 7.10
CA VAL A 60 -0.24 12.12 5.80
C VAL A 60 -0.02 10.61 5.80
N VAL A 61 -0.55 9.92 4.80
CA VAL A 61 -0.38 8.48 4.60
C VAL A 61 0.36 8.26 3.29
N ASP A 62 1.61 7.78 3.37
CA ASP A 62 2.33 7.32 2.19
C ASP A 62 2.05 5.82 2.01
N LEU A 63 1.51 5.45 0.86
CA LEU A 63 1.25 4.07 0.48
C LEU A 63 2.09 3.74 -0.75
N GLN A 64 2.90 2.71 -0.65
CA GLN A 64 3.73 2.22 -1.74
C GLN A 64 3.49 0.73 -1.92
N ILE A 65 3.04 0.35 -3.12
CA ILE A 65 2.87 -1.04 -3.55
C ILE A 65 3.91 -1.30 -4.62
N LYS A 66 4.72 -2.35 -4.43
CA LYS A 66 5.73 -2.79 -5.38
C LYS A 66 5.68 -4.31 -5.52
N GLY A 67 5.05 -4.77 -6.61
CA GLY A 67 4.81 -6.19 -6.83
C GLY A 67 3.86 -6.73 -5.76
N ALA A 68 4.28 -7.74 -5.01
CA ALA A 68 3.49 -8.37 -3.94
C ALA A 68 3.72 -7.75 -2.55
N ASN A 69 4.50 -6.67 -2.44
CA ASN A 69 4.76 -6.01 -1.15
C ASN A 69 4.09 -4.64 -1.10
N ALA A 70 3.61 -4.26 0.07
CA ALA A 70 3.14 -2.93 0.37
C ALA A 70 3.80 -2.35 1.62
N VAL A 71 4.04 -1.05 1.60
CA VAL A 71 4.52 -0.25 2.73
C VAL A 71 3.54 0.89 2.94
N VAL A 72 3.13 1.09 4.17
CA VAL A 72 2.17 2.12 4.59
C VAL A 72 2.80 2.92 5.73
N ASN A 73 2.91 4.23 5.54
CA ASN A 73 3.47 5.12 6.54
C ASN A 73 2.45 6.18 6.94
N TYR A 74 1.86 6.01 8.12
CA TYR A 74 1.01 7.03 8.74
C TYR A 74 1.89 8.02 9.47
N ARG A 75 1.90 9.29 9.03
CA ARG A 75 2.63 10.39 9.65
C ARG A 75 1.65 11.43 10.18
N TYR A 76 1.79 11.78 11.44
CA TYR A 76 0.92 12.72 12.14
C TYR A 76 1.70 13.98 12.48
N PHE A 77 1.08 15.13 12.23
CA PHE A 77 1.67 16.43 12.50
C PHE A 77 0.71 17.31 13.30
N ASP A 78 1.26 18.14 14.17
CA ASP A 78 0.55 19.25 14.80
C ASP A 78 0.37 20.40 13.80
N LEU A 79 -0.49 21.38 14.12
CA LEU A 79 -0.73 22.55 13.28
C LEU A 79 0.53 23.38 13.00
N ASP A 80 1.50 23.34 13.91
CA ASP A 80 2.80 24.00 13.76
C ASP A 80 3.79 23.22 12.85
N GLY A 81 3.36 22.07 12.33
CA GLY A 81 4.16 21.18 11.48
C GLY A 81 5.11 20.26 12.23
N SER A 82 5.11 20.28 13.58
CA SER A 82 5.91 19.36 14.38
C SER A 82 5.31 17.95 14.35
N ALA A 83 6.17 16.94 14.50
CA ALA A 83 5.74 15.54 14.40
C ALA A 83 5.03 15.08 15.69
N ALA A 84 3.75 14.70 15.54
CA ALA A 84 2.91 14.13 16.60
C ALA A 84 3.00 12.60 16.69
N GLY A 85 3.70 11.97 15.74
CA GLY A 85 4.08 10.56 15.75
C GLY A 85 3.96 9.91 14.38
N SER A 86 4.42 8.67 14.24
CA SER A 86 4.21 7.91 13.01
C SER A 86 4.11 6.41 13.24
N ILE A 87 3.40 5.74 12.34
CA ILE A 87 3.28 4.28 12.29
C ILE A 87 3.67 3.82 10.88
N LEU A 88 4.79 3.12 10.79
CA LEU A 88 5.23 2.43 9.58
C LEU A 88 4.78 0.98 9.66
N MET A 89 4.15 0.50 8.60
CA MET A 89 3.72 -0.88 8.45
C MET A 89 4.16 -1.41 7.09
N ASP A 90 4.58 -2.67 7.04
CA ASP A 90 4.86 -3.37 5.80
C ASP A 90 4.30 -4.79 5.82
N GLY A 91 4.11 -5.33 4.62
CA GLY A 91 3.62 -6.69 4.43
C GLY A 91 3.25 -7.01 2.99
N ASP A 92 2.53 -8.10 2.83
CA ASP A 92 2.14 -8.62 1.52
C ASP A 92 0.84 -7.98 1.05
N VAL A 93 0.70 -7.76 -0.26
CA VAL A 93 -0.51 -7.19 -0.86
C VAL A 93 -1.10 -8.09 -1.93
N GLU A 94 -2.41 -8.23 -1.86
CA GLU A 94 -3.22 -8.94 -2.85
C GLU A 94 -4.30 -8.01 -3.39
N ARG A 95 -4.53 -8.06 -4.70
CA ARG A 95 -5.67 -7.38 -5.32
C ARG A 95 -6.88 -8.30 -5.26
N LEU A 96 -7.89 -7.90 -4.50
CA LEU A 96 -9.13 -8.67 -4.35
C LEU A 96 -10.08 -8.47 -5.54
N ALA A 97 -10.20 -7.23 -6.01
CA ALA A 97 -11.10 -6.85 -7.10
C ALA A 97 -10.55 -5.64 -7.85
N ASP A 98 -11.34 -5.10 -8.78
CA ASP A 98 -11.00 -3.80 -9.34
C ASP A 98 -10.99 -2.74 -8.24
N LYS A 99 -9.90 -1.97 -8.13
CA LYS A 99 -9.71 -0.89 -7.14
C LYS A 99 -9.72 -1.30 -5.66
N GLN A 100 -9.74 -2.59 -5.34
CA GLN A 100 -9.73 -3.10 -3.97
C GLN A 100 -8.49 -3.97 -3.72
N TYR A 101 -7.73 -3.60 -2.69
CA TYR A 101 -6.52 -4.28 -2.26
C TYR A 101 -6.65 -4.68 -0.80
N GLN A 102 -6.05 -5.82 -0.47
CA GLN A 102 -5.87 -6.28 0.89
C GLN A 102 -4.38 -6.36 1.17
N VAL A 103 -3.96 -5.74 2.27
CA VAL A 103 -2.60 -5.78 2.76
C VAL A 103 -2.58 -6.60 4.04
N SER A 104 -1.78 -7.66 4.04
CA SER A 104 -1.49 -8.47 5.22
C SER A 104 -0.21 -7.95 5.86
N ILE A 105 -0.36 -7.04 6.82
CA ILE A 105 0.74 -6.47 7.58
C ILE A 105 1.34 -7.52 8.50
N ASN A 106 2.66 -7.69 8.42
CA ASN A 106 3.43 -8.62 9.24
C ASN A 106 4.50 -7.90 10.09
N HIS A 107 4.89 -6.69 9.70
CA HIS A 107 5.80 -5.85 10.47
C HIS A 107 5.20 -4.47 10.72
N LYS A 108 5.48 -3.94 11.92
CA LYS A 108 5.07 -2.60 12.33
C LYS A 108 6.16 -1.95 13.17
N GLN A 109 6.42 -0.68 12.89
CA GLN A 109 7.27 0.18 13.68
C GLN A 109 6.52 1.47 14.02
N GLU A 110 6.61 1.90 15.28
CA GLU A 110 6.04 3.16 15.74
C GLU A 110 7.17 4.09 16.15
N LEU A 111 7.09 5.36 15.73
CA LEU A 111 7.97 6.41 16.18
C LEU A 111 7.15 7.41 17.00
N PRO A 112 7.51 7.61 18.29
CA PRO A 112 6.79 8.55 19.13
C PRO A 112 7.03 9.98 18.65
N GLY A 113 5.97 10.78 18.64
CA GLY A 113 6.05 12.22 18.44
C GLY A 113 6.19 13.00 19.74
N LYS A 114 6.14 14.33 19.62
CA LYS A 114 6.03 15.22 20.78
C LYS A 114 4.54 15.46 21.09
N GLY A 115 4.26 15.85 22.33
CA GLY A 115 2.91 16.25 22.73
C GLY A 115 1.94 15.08 22.89
N GLN A 116 0.66 15.38 22.71
CA GLN A 116 -0.43 14.42 22.87
C GLN A 116 -0.64 13.65 21.57
N TYR A 117 -0.75 12.32 21.65
CA TYR A 117 -1.00 11.52 20.47
C TYR A 117 -2.42 11.69 19.93
N PRO A 118 -2.60 11.90 18.62
CA PRO A 118 -3.92 11.98 18.01
C PRO A 118 -4.74 10.71 18.27
N ALA A 119 -6.06 10.85 18.48
CA ALA A 119 -6.94 9.70 18.71
C ALA A 119 -6.88 8.66 17.57
N HIS A 120 -6.72 9.11 16.33
CA HIS A 120 -6.55 8.22 15.18
C HIS A 120 -5.26 7.38 15.27
N LEU A 121 -4.13 7.99 15.68
CA LEU A 121 -2.87 7.27 15.90
C LEU A 121 -3.07 6.18 16.96
N GLN A 122 -3.68 6.53 18.10
CA GLN A 122 -3.95 5.60 19.19
C GLN A 122 -4.82 4.42 18.72
N TYR A 123 -5.86 4.68 17.92
CA TYR A 123 -6.72 3.65 17.36
C TYR A 123 -5.97 2.70 16.43
N VAL A 124 -5.23 3.24 15.46
CA VAL A 124 -4.47 2.44 14.48
C VAL A 124 -3.40 1.62 15.20
N SER A 125 -2.69 2.20 16.16
CA SER A 125 -1.71 1.50 17.01
C SER A 125 -2.36 0.34 17.76
N TYR A 126 -3.49 0.59 18.44
CA TYR A 126 -4.20 -0.42 19.21
C TYR A 126 -4.67 -1.60 18.35
N ILE A 127 -5.39 -1.33 17.26
CA ILE A 127 -6.00 -2.40 16.46
C ILE A 127 -4.95 -3.22 15.72
N SER A 128 -3.87 -2.58 15.25
CA SER A 128 -2.76 -3.30 14.60
C SER A 128 -1.97 -4.14 15.61
N ASN A 129 -1.69 -3.63 16.81
CA ASN A 129 -1.04 -4.41 17.87
C ASN A 129 -1.87 -5.62 18.29
N LEU A 130 -3.17 -5.42 18.47
CA LEU A 130 -4.08 -6.50 18.87
C LEU A 130 -4.04 -7.65 17.87
N ASN A 131 -4.14 -7.34 16.58
CA ASN A 131 -4.16 -8.36 15.52
C ASN A 131 -2.78 -9.01 15.32
N LEU A 132 -1.71 -8.22 15.27
CA LEU A 132 -0.34 -8.75 15.13
C LEU A 132 0.02 -9.69 16.29
N ASN A 133 -0.35 -9.34 17.53
CA ASN A 133 -0.06 -10.18 18.69
C ASN A 133 -0.92 -11.46 18.75
N ARG A 134 -2.16 -11.42 18.23
CA ARG A 134 -3.08 -12.56 18.29
C ARG A 134 -2.86 -13.54 17.13
N ASP A 135 -2.78 -13.01 15.92
CA ASP A 135 -2.87 -13.79 14.69
C ASP A 135 -1.55 -13.77 13.89
N GLY A 136 -0.55 -12.99 14.33
CA GLY A 136 0.72 -12.80 13.62
C GLY A 136 0.61 -11.90 12.39
N ASN A 137 -0.58 -11.39 12.08
CA ASN A 137 -0.82 -10.46 10.99
C ASN A 137 -1.91 -9.44 11.34
N HIS A 138 -1.88 -8.30 10.64
CA HIS A 138 -2.95 -7.32 10.65
C HIS A 138 -3.45 -7.10 9.23
N LEU A 139 -4.72 -7.44 8.99
CA LEU A 139 -5.35 -7.22 7.70
C LEU A 139 -5.85 -5.79 7.59
N MET A 140 -5.36 -5.09 6.56
CA MET A 140 -5.81 -3.77 6.17
C MET A 140 -6.40 -3.85 4.77
N SER A 141 -7.55 -3.22 4.54
CA SER A 141 -8.11 -3.08 3.19
C SER A 141 -7.95 -1.66 2.68
N LEU A 142 -7.73 -1.56 1.37
CA LEU A 142 -7.60 -0.32 0.63
C LEU A 142 -8.60 -0.34 -0.51
N GLU A 143 -9.43 0.69 -0.60
CA GLU A 143 -10.40 0.82 -1.68
C GLU A 143 -10.29 2.20 -2.34
N ILE A 144 -10.03 2.21 -3.64
CA ILE A 144 -10.03 3.44 -4.43
C ILE A 144 -11.48 3.75 -4.79
N LEU A 145 -12.06 4.74 -4.09
CA LEU A 145 -13.43 5.17 -4.27
C LEU A 145 -13.61 5.99 -5.55
N ASP A 146 -12.64 6.85 -5.85
CA ASP A 146 -12.65 7.69 -7.05
C ASP A 146 -11.22 7.92 -7.55
N VAL A 147 -11.07 8.16 -8.85
CA VAL A 147 -9.78 8.45 -9.48
C VAL A 147 -9.96 9.44 -10.64
N ASP A 148 -9.22 10.55 -10.56
CA ASP A 148 -9.07 11.52 -11.64
C ASP A 148 -7.62 11.49 -12.11
N ALA A 149 -7.35 10.63 -13.10
CA ALA A 149 -6.03 10.48 -13.71
C ALA A 149 -5.57 11.76 -14.43
N SER A 150 -6.47 12.68 -14.79
CA SER A 150 -6.09 13.95 -15.41
C SER A 150 -5.50 14.95 -14.41
N LYS A 151 -5.77 14.75 -13.12
CA LYS A 151 -5.30 15.61 -12.01
C LYS A 151 -4.35 14.89 -11.06
N ASP A 152 -3.88 13.70 -11.42
CA ASP A 152 -3.07 12.83 -10.57
C ASP A 152 -3.69 12.64 -9.18
N TYR A 153 -5.01 12.42 -9.10
CA TYR A 153 -5.75 12.39 -7.84
C TYR A 153 -6.59 11.12 -7.69
N ALA A 154 -6.70 10.62 -6.46
CA ALA A 154 -7.57 9.51 -6.09
C ALA A 154 -8.15 9.72 -4.70
N VAL A 155 -9.36 9.22 -4.46
CA VAL A 155 -9.95 9.14 -3.12
C VAL A 155 -9.83 7.70 -2.65
N VAL A 156 -9.17 7.48 -1.52
CA VAL A 156 -8.89 6.13 -1.01
C VAL A 156 -9.44 5.96 0.40
N ARG A 157 -10.14 4.85 0.61
CA ARG A 157 -10.61 4.42 1.91
C ARG A 157 -9.68 3.36 2.49
N PHE A 158 -9.27 3.57 3.74
CA PHE A 158 -8.46 2.67 4.53
C PHE A 158 -9.33 2.00 5.59
N GLN A 159 -9.28 0.67 5.71
CA GLN A 159 -9.93 -0.05 6.81
C GLN A 159 -8.92 -0.93 7.54
N PRO A 160 -9.03 -1.06 8.89
CA PRO A 160 -10.22 -0.83 9.70
C PRO A 160 -10.46 0.61 10.21
N SER A 161 -9.54 1.56 9.99
CA SER A 161 -9.70 2.93 10.49
C SER A 161 -10.89 3.70 9.90
N ASN A 162 -11.43 3.23 8.77
CA ASN A 162 -12.49 3.86 7.99
C ASN A 162 -12.14 5.31 7.59
N THR A 163 -10.84 5.59 7.44
CA THR A 163 -10.34 6.90 7.03
C THR A 163 -10.49 7.01 5.52
N VAL A 164 -11.04 8.13 5.06
CA VAL A 164 -11.13 8.46 3.64
C VAL A 164 -10.18 9.62 3.39
N CYS A 165 -9.17 9.40 2.56
CA CYS A 165 -8.14 10.39 2.27
C CYS A 165 -8.17 10.79 0.79
N GLY A 166 -7.85 12.04 0.52
CA GLY A 166 -7.48 12.50 -0.80
C GLY A 166 -6.01 12.17 -1.07
N CYS A 167 -5.72 11.50 -2.16
CA CYS A 167 -4.40 10.98 -2.50
C CYS A 167 -3.92 11.54 -3.83
N ARG A 168 -2.65 11.93 -3.87
CA ARG A 168 -1.94 12.20 -5.10
C ARG A 168 -1.36 10.91 -5.68
N LEU A 169 -1.60 10.65 -6.95
CA LEU A 169 -0.97 9.59 -7.72
C LEU A 169 0.49 10.00 -7.98
N MET A 170 1.43 9.13 -7.60
CA MET A 170 2.86 9.32 -7.83
C MET A 170 3.29 8.30 -8.91
N HIS A 171 3.80 8.81 -10.03
CA HIS A 171 4.28 8.02 -11.17
C HIS A 171 5.80 7.88 -11.13
#